data_AF-A0A1H6CQA2-F1
#
_entry.id   AF-A0A1H6CQA2-F1
#
_cell.length_a   1.000
_cell.length_b   1.000
_cell.length_c   1.000
_cell.angle_alpha   90.00
_cell.angle_beta   90.00
_cell.angle_gamma   90.00
#
_symmetry.space_group_name_H-M   'P 1'
#
loop_
_entity.id
_entity.type
_entity.pdbx_description
1 polymer ?
#
loop_
_entity_poly.entity_id
_entity_poly.type
_entity_poly.pdbx_seq_one_letter_code
_entity_poly.pdbx_strand_id
1 'polypeptide(L)'
;MATSKLETLRKLYGTDSITEMFSKLIDEKLDSNFAAHQDNRSVITSIGGKNKLARRIIELMPKHSNYVGPFGNTASILLQKAPAKKEVYNDINEDVVNFFNVIQTDSLALYHACTKLPYSEAVYKDMLSSPIPDEPVERAARFII
;
A
#
# COMPACT_ATOMS: atom_id res chain seq x y z
N MET A 1 -2.15 46.96 -11.18
CA MET A 1 -3.34 46.28 -11.74
C MET A 1 -3.19 44.79 -11.45
N ALA A 2 -4.22 44.14 -10.91
CA ALA A 2 -4.15 42.70 -10.61
C ALA A 2 -4.10 41.91 -11.93
N THR A 3 -3.02 41.16 -12.15
CA THR A 3 -2.86 40.30 -13.32
C THR A 3 -3.98 39.26 -13.32
N SER A 4 -4.67 39.09 -14.44
CA SER A 4 -5.77 38.14 -14.50
C SER A 4 -5.24 36.71 -14.30
N LYS A 5 -6.07 35.83 -13.74
CA LYS A 5 -5.73 34.40 -13.60
C LYS A 5 -5.33 33.80 -14.96
N LEU A 6 -5.97 34.24 -16.04
CA LEU A 6 -5.69 33.77 -17.39
C LEU A 6 -4.30 34.19 -17.87
N GLU A 7 -3.89 35.44 -17.65
CA GLU A 7 -2.53 35.91 -18.00
C GLU A 7 -1.44 35.19 -17.21
N THR A 8 -1.72 34.90 -15.93
CA THR A 8 -0.82 34.13 -15.08
C THR A 8 -0.63 32.72 -15.64
N LEU A 9 -1.72 32.06 -16.03
CA LEU A 9 -1.68 30.71 -16.60
C LEU A 9 -1.02 30.69 -17.98
N ARG A 10 -1.30 31.66 -18.86
CA ARG A 10 -0.64 31.79 -20.17
C ARG A 10 0.87 31.92 -20.03
N LYS A 11 1.33 32.74 -19.09
CA LYS A 11 2.76 32.91 -18.78
C LYS A 11 3.38 31.63 -18.21
N LEU A 12 2.64 30.92 -17.35
CA LEU A 12 3.09 29.67 -16.72
C LEU A 12 3.27 28.54 -17.74
N TYR A 13 2.33 28.37 -18.66
CA TYR A 13 2.32 27.28 -19.65
C TYR A 13 2.93 27.67 -21.02
N GLY A 14 3.40 28.92 -21.14
CA GLY A 14 4.10 29.44 -22.31
C GLY A 14 3.27 29.42 -23.60
N THR A 15 1.95 29.65 -23.50
CA THR A 15 1.05 29.66 -24.65
C THR A 15 -0.07 30.66 -24.46
N ASP A 16 -0.42 31.37 -25.54
CA ASP A 16 -1.60 32.26 -25.59
C ASP A 16 -2.89 31.51 -25.98
N SER A 17 -2.75 30.29 -26.50
CA SER A 17 -3.85 29.41 -26.87
C SER A 17 -4.49 28.81 -25.62
N ILE A 18 -5.77 29.14 -25.42
CA ILE A 18 -6.55 28.62 -24.30
C ILE A 18 -6.64 27.09 -24.38
N THR A 19 -6.87 26.53 -25.58
CA THR A 19 -6.96 25.08 -25.81
C THR A 19 -5.65 24.37 -25.47
N GLU A 20 -4.51 24.92 -25.90
CA GLU A 20 -3.20 24.33 -25.62
C GLU A 20 -2.85 24.44 -24.13
N MET A 21 -3.17 25.58 -23.50
CA MET A 21 -3.03 25.77 -22.05
C MET A 21 -3.87 24.75 -21.27
N PHE A 22 -5.14 24.55 -21.66
CA PHE A 22 -5.99 23.54 -21.04
C PHE A 22 -5.46 22.14 -21.29
N SER A 23 -4.98 21.80 -22.49
CA SER A 23 -4.35 20.49 -22.75
C SER A 23 -3.14 20.28 -21.84
N LYS A 24 -2.20 21.22 -21.77
CA LYS A 24 -1.01 21.12 -20.90
C LYS A 24 -1.37 21.02 -19.42
N LEU A 25 -2.38 21.78 -18.97
CA LEU A 25 -2.89 21.72 -17.59
C LEU A 25 -3.55 20.36 -17.32
N ILE A 26 -4.34 19.87 -18.26
CA ILE A 26 -5.01 18.57 -18.22
C ILE A 26 -3.94 17.48 -18.20
N ASP A 27 -2.94 17.50 -19.07
CA ASP A 27 -1.84 16.53 -19.11
C ASP A 27 -1.05 16.57 -17.79
N GLU A 28 -0.67 17.74 -17.26
CA GLU A 28 0.01 17.85 -15.96
C GLU A 28 -0.85 17.29 -14.80
N LYS A 29 -2.15 17.61 -14.78
CA LYS A 29 -3.06 17.19 -13.70
C LYS A 29 -3.56 15.77 -13.87
N LEU A 30 -3.70 15.25 -15.08
CA LEU A 30 -4.02 13.85 -15.34
C LEU A 30 -2.78 13.01 -15.14
N ASP A 31 -1.60 13.36 -15.64
CA ASP A 31 -0.38 12.59 -15.40
C ASP A 31 0.00 12.56 -13.92
N SER A 32 -0.25 13.63 -13.15
CA SER A 32 -0.06 13.58 -11.68
C SER A 32 -1.14 12.80 -10.93
N ASN A 33 -2.37 12.70 -11.46
CA ASN A 33 -3.45 11.92 -10.86
C ASN A 33 -3.49 10.45 -11.33
N PHE A 34 -2.94 10.17 -12.51
CA PHE A 34 -3.00 8.91 -13.27
C PHE A 34 -1.64 8.35 -13.66
N ALA A 35 -0.50 8.94 -13.25
CA ALA A 35 0.73 8.17 -13.11
C ALA A 35 0.33 6.94 -12.29
N ALA A 36 0.23 5.81 -12.99
CA ALA A 36 -0.32 4.58 -12.48
C ALA A 36 0.66 4.06 -11.42
N HIS A 37 0.56 4.62 -10.22
CA HIS A 37 1.05 3.98 -9.03
C HIS A 37 0.38 2.61 -9.01
N GLN A 38 1.18 1.55 -8.98
CA GLN A 38 0.66 0.24 -8.66
C GLN A 38 -0.08 0.40 -7.34
N ASP A 39 -1.41 0.33 -7.39
CA ASP A 39 -2.31 0.40 -6.25
C ASP A 39 -2.23 -0.95 -5.50
N ASN A 40 -1.01 -1.36 -5.15
CA ASN A 40 -0.68 -2.54 -4.36
C ASN A 40 -1.03 -2.25 -2.90
N ARG A 41 -2.33 -2.16 -2.64
CA ARG A 41 -2.86 -2.01 -1.29
C ARG A 41 -2.55 -3.28 -0.51
N SER A 42 -2.38 -3.11 0.80
CA SER A 42 -2.28 -4.25 1.70
C SER A 42 -3.50 -5.16 1.57
N VAL A 43 -3.25 -6.47 1.59
CA VAL A 43 -4.27 -7.52 1.64
C VAL A 43 -4.92 -7.66 3.02
N ILE A 44 -4.32 -7.06 4.05
CA ILE A 44 -4.86 -7.02 5.42
C ILE A 44 -5.23 -5.60 5.85
N THR A 45 -6.18 -5.49 6.78
CA THR A 45 -6.57 -4.24 7.42
C THR A 45 -6.22 -4.27 8.90
N SER A 46 -5.88 -3.12 9.47
CA SER A 46 -5.52 -2.98 10.88
C SER A 46 -5.79 -1.55 11.35
N ILE A 47 -5.92 -1.38 12.65
CA ILE A 47 -5.97 -0.06 13.28
C ILE A 47 -4.67 0.67 12.96
N GLY A 48 -4.80 1.90 12.46
CA GLY A 48 -3.65 2.70 12.05
C GLY A 48 -3.03 2.28 10.71
N GLY A 49 -3.64 1.36 9.96
CA GLY A 49 -3.23 1.02 8.59
C GLY A 49 -3.20 2.27 7.69
N LYS A 50 -2.10 2.44 6.95
CA LYS A 50 -1.84 3.68 6.19
C LYS A 50 -2.24 3.59 4.72
N ASN A 51 -3.03 2.59 4.31
CA ASN A 51 -3.43 2.40 2.91
C ASN A 51 -3.94 3.70 2.25
N LYS A 52 -4.85 4.43 2.93
CA LYS A 52 -5.42 5.70 2.41
C LYS A 52 -4.44 6.88 2.41
N LEU A 53 -3.44 6.86 3.30
CA LEU A 53 -2.46 7.95 3.47
C LEU A 53 -1.15 7.66 2.74
N ALA A 54 -0.97 6.46 2.20
CA ALA A 54 0.30 5.98 1.69
C ALA A 54 0.85 6.88 0.59
N ARG A 55 0.02 7.22 -0.40
CA ARG A 55 0.39 8.15 -1.48
C ARG A 55 0.96 9.45 -0.93
N ARG A 56 0.25 10.09 0.00
CA ARG A 56 0.67 11.37 0.58
C ARG A 56 1.97 11.26 1.36
N ILE A 57 2.18 10.15 2.07
CA ILE A 57 3.41 9.90 2.81
C ILE A 57 4.58 9.67 1.84
N ILE A 58 4.35 8.91 0.77
CA ILE A 58 5.36 8.58 -0.25
C ILE A 58 5.82 9.84 -1.01
N GLU A 59 4.90 10.74 -1.37
CA GLU A 59 5.21 12.04 -1.99
C GLU A 59 6.16 12.91 -1.14
N LEU A 60 6.12 12.75 0.18
CA LEU A 60 6.96 13.50 1.12
C LEU A 60 8.31 12.83 1.39
N MET A 61 8.52 11.61 0.88
CA MET A 61 9.79 10.90 1.09
C MET A 61 10.90 11.53 0.23
N PRO A 62 12.11 11.73 0.78
CA PRO A 62 13.26 12.10 -0.03
C PRO A 62 13.63 10.94 -0.97
N LYS A 63 14.39 11.25 -2.03
CA LYS A 63 15.01 10.22 -2.86
C LYS A 63 15.88 9.31 -1.98
N HIS A 64 15.64 8.02 -2.04
CA HIS A 64 16.32 7.03 -1.20
C HIS A 64 16.64 5.77 -2.00
N SER A 65 17.68 5.06 -1.56
CA SER A 65 18.05 3.73 -2.05
C SER A 65 17.75 2.63 -1.04
N ASN A 66 17.48 2.99 0.21
CA ASN A 66 17.12 2.08 1.29
C ASN A 66 15.83 2.56 1.96
N TYR A 67 14.94 1.63 2.30
CA TYR A 67 13.73 1.89 3.06
C TYR A 67 13.70 0.99 4.29
N VAL A 68 13.35 1.56 5.45
CA VAL A 68 13.23 0.82 6.70
C VAL A 68 11.89 1.19 7.33
N GLY A 69 11.01 0.20 7.47
CA GLY A 69 9.75 0.30 8.18
C GLY A 69 9.84 -0.42 9.52
N PRO A 70 10.24 0.25 10.62
CA PRO A 70 10.36 -0.38 11.94
C PRO A 70 8.99 -0.77 12.55
N PHE A 71 7.93 -0.10 12.11
CA PHE A 71 6.52 -0.33 12.47
C PHE A 71 5.72 -0.60 11.20
N GLY A 72 5.98 -1.76 10.61
CA GLY A 72 5.53 -2.13 9.28
C GLY A 72 4.02 -2.28 9.18
N ASN A 73 3.36 -2.79 10.22
CA ASN A 73 1.92 -3.05 10.30
C ASN A 73 1.45 -3.72 8.99
N THR A 74 0.42 -3.19 8.33
CA THR A 74 -0.12 -3.67 7.05
C THR A 74 0.81 -3.52 5.84
N ALA A 75 2.09 -3.18 6.02
CA ALA A 75 3.05 -2.92 4.94
C ALA A 75 2.58 -1.88 3.90
N SER A 76 1.57 -1.06 4.22
CA SER A 76 0.87 -0.22 3.24
C SER A 76 1.79 0.75 2.50
N ILE A 77 2.80 1.28 3.19
CA ILE A 77 3.79 2.16 2.59
C ILE A 77 4.75 1.38 1.72
N LEU A 78 5.31 0.29 2.25
CA LEU A 78 6.26 -0.58 1.58
C LEU A 78 5.71 -1.09 0.24
N LEU A 79 4.45 -1.55 0.23
CA LEU A 79 3.79 -2.12 -0.94
C LEU A 79 3.44 -1.09 -2.02
N GLN A 80 3.20 0.18 -1.64
CA GLN A 80 2.76 1.23 -2.57
C GLN A 80 3.88 2.16 -3.05
N LYS A 81 5.01 2.23 -2.34
CA LYS A 81 6.14 3.05 -2.76
C LYS A 81 6.87 2.39 -3.94
N ALA A 82 7.66 3.17 -4.68
CA ALA A 82 8.58 2.60 -5.65
C ALA A 82 9.58 1.65 -4.95
N PRO A 83 9.94 0.50 -5.57
CA PRO A 83 10.97 -0.38 -5.04
C PRO A 83 12.31 0.34 -4.81
N ALA A 84 12.95 0.08 -3.68
CA ALA A 84 14.27 0.57 -3.31
C ALA A 84 15.30 -0.57 -3.42
N LYS A 85 16.59 -0.25 -3.44
CA LYS A 85 17.66 -1.26 -3.53
C LYS A 85 17.67 -2.19 -2.31
N LYS A 86 17.33 -1.67 -1.14
CA LYS A 86 17.17 -2.45 0.10
C LYS A 86 15.92 -2.02 0.84
N GLU A 87 15.17 -2.98 1.32
CA GLU A 87 13.92 -2.76 2.04
C GLU A 87 13.91 -3.64 3.29
N VAL A 88 13.63 -3.03 4.44
CA VAL A 88 13.51 -3.72 5.72
C VAL A 88 12.10 -3.51 6.23
N TYR A 89 11.37 -4.61 6.39
CA TYR A 89 10.09 -4.66 7.08
C TYR A 89 10.31 -5.23 8.48
N ASN A 90 9.78 -4.57 9.49
CA ASN A 90 9.79 -5.05 10.86
C ASN A 90 8.48 -4.67 11.55
N ASP A 91 8.03 -5.51 12.47
CA ASP A 91 6.96 -5.21 13.39
C ASP A 91 7.20 -5.96 14.72
N ILE A 92 6.60 -5.48 15.81
CA ILE A 92 6.67 -6.19 17.10
C ILE A 92 5.75 -7.41 17.11
N ASN A 93 4.67 -7.37 16.32
CA ASN A 93 3.79 -8.51 16.18
C ASN A 93 4.41 -9.50 15.19
N GLU A 94 4.94 -10.61 15.71
CA GLU A 94 5.56 -11.65 14.90
C GLU A 94 4.57 -12.34 13.94
N ASP A 95 3.25 -12.33 14.23
CA ASP A 95 2.26 -12.92 13.34
C ASP A 95 2.12 -12.15 12.03
N VAL A 96 2.22 -10.81 12.07
CA VAL A 96 2.18 -10.00 10.84
C VAL A 96 3.48 -10.14 10.04
N VAL A 97 4.62 -10.29 10.73
CA VAL A 97 5.91 -10.60 10.08
C VAL A 97 5.85 -11.96 9.40
N ASN A 98 5.36 -12.98 10.10
CA ASN A 98 5.15 -14.32 9.55
C ASN A 98 4.21 -14.28 8.33
N PHE A 99 3.09 -13.56 8.43
CA PHE A 99 2.13 -13.42 7.36
C PHE A 99 2.74 -12.85 6.06
N PHE A 100 3.46 -11.73 6.15
CA PHE A 100 4.11 -11.16 4.97
C PHE A 100 5.27 -12.01 4.44
N ASN A 101 5.99 -12.72 5.32
CA ASN A 101 6.99 -13.70 4.90
C ASN A 101 6.34 -14.84 4.10
N VAL A 102 5.26 -15.43 4.59
CA VAL A 102 4.52 -16.50 3.90
C VAL A 102 3.95 -16.03 2.57
N ILE A 103 3.39 -14.82 2.49
CA ILE A 103 2.94 -14.26 1.20
C ILE A 103 4.10 -14.22 0.20
N GLN A 104 5.29 -13.81 0.65
CA GLN A 104 6.46 -13.70 -0.22
C GLN A 104 6.98 -15.06 -0.67
N THR A 105 6.96 -16.07 0.20
CA THR A 105 7.60 -17.36 -0.08
C THR A 105 6.64 -18.43 -0.62
N ASP A 106 5.39 -18.46 -0.16
CA ASP A 106 4.39 -19.49 -0.50
C ASP A 106 2.94 -18.96 -0.46
N SER A 107 2.67 -17.95 -1.30
CA SER A 107 1.33 -17.37 -1.44
C SER A 107 0.26 -18.38 -1.85
N LEU A 108 0.61 -19.43 -2.60
CA LEU A 108 -0.35 -20.43 -3.06
C LEU A 108 -0.78 -21.38 -1.93
N ALA A 109 0.16 -21.82 -1.09
CA ALA A 109 -0.19 -22.60 0.10
C ALA A 109 -1.08 -21.78 1.05
N LEU A 110 -0.76 -20.51 1.26
CA LEU A 110 -1.59 -19.62 2.07
C LEU A 110 -3.00 -19.47 1.50
N TYR A 111 -3.12 -19.24 0.19
CA TYR A 111 -4.42 -19.19 -0.49
C TYR A 111 -5.22 -20.47 -0.23
N HIS A 112 -4.61 -21.64 -0.43
CA HIS A 112 -5.28 -22.92 -0.20
C HIS A 112 -5.67 -23.13 1.27
N ALA A 113 -4.80 -22.77 2.22
CA ALA A 113 -5.11 -22.84 3.65
C ALA A 113 -6.34 -21.98 3.97
N CYS A 114 -6.39 -20.74 3.46
CA CYS A 114 -7.53 -19.85 3.65
C CYS A 114 -8.83 -20.41 3.05
N THR A 115 -8.78 -21.04 1.87
CA THR A 115 -9.99 -21.61 1.23
C THR A 115 -10.57 -22.83 1.96
N LYS A 116 -9.79 -23.50 2.80
CA LYS A 116 -10.23 -24.68 3.56
C LYS A 116 -10.99 -24.33 4.82
N LEU A 117 -11.01 -23.07 5.24
CA LEU A 117 -11.58 -22.62 6.51
C LEU A 117 -13.08 -22.37 6.34
N PRO A 118 -13.96 -23.22 6.90
CA PRO A 118 -15.40 -22.98 6.83
C PRO A 118 -15.78 -21.80 7.71
N TYR A 119 -16.58 -20.88 7.18
CA TYR A 119 -17.11 -19.76 7.94
C TYR A 119 -18.24 -20.23 8.87
N SER A 120 -17.96 -20.34 10.15
CA SER A 120 -18.99 -20.50 11.19
C SER A 120 -18.52 -19.95 12.53
N GLU A 121 -19.46 -19.50 13.36
CA GLU A 121 -19.14 -19.03 14.71
C GLU A 121 -18.49 -20.13 15.56
N ALA A 122 -18.94 -21.38 15.40
CA ALA A 122 -18.38 -22.52 16.13
C ALA A 122 -16.90 -22.73 15.80
N VAL A 123 -16.55 -22.69 14.51
CA VAL A 123 -15.16 -22.83 14.03
C VAL A 123 -14.30 -21.66 14.48
N TYR A 124 -14.82 -20.43 14.42
CA TYR A 124 -14.10 -19.25 14.89
C TYR A 124 -13.78 -19.33 16.39
N LYS A 125 -14.77 -19.72 17.22
CA LYS A 125 -14.58 -19.89 18.67
C LYS A 125 -13.55 -20.98 18.99
N ASP A 126 -13.65 -22.12 18.30
CA ASP A 126 -12.71 -23.23 18.44
C ASP A 126 -11.27 -22.79 18.09
N MET A 127 -11.12 -22.05 16.98
CA MET A 127 -9.84 -21.50 16.56
C MET A 127 -9.27 -20.52 17.60
N LEU A 128 -10.09 -19.63 18.16
CA LEU A 128 -9.65 -18.70 19.21
C LEU A 128 -9.15 -19.42 20.47
N SER A 129 -9.79 -20.53 20.86
CA SER A 129 -9.38 -21.32 22.03
C SER A 129 -8.21 -22.27 21.76
N SER A 130 -7.94 -22.60 20.50
CA SER A 130 -6.90 -23.55 20.11
C SER A 130 -5.50 -22.92 20.21
N PRO A 131 -4.45 -23.72 20.49
CA PRO A 131 -3.06 -23.26 20.43
C PRO A 131 -2.69 -22.67 19.07
N ILE A 132 -1.80 -21.68 19.05
CA ILE A 132 -1.29 -21.09 17.80
C ILE A 132 -0.54 -22.19 17.03
N PRO A 133 -0.81 -22.38 15.71
CA PRO A 133 -0.09 -23.37 14.91
C PRO A 133 1.41 -23.08 14.84
N ASP A 134 2.23 -24.13 14.89
CA ASP A 134 3.68 -24.03 14.66
C ASP A 134 4.02 -23.87 13.17
N GLU A 135 3.16 -24.39 12.29
CA GLU A 135 3.36 -24.33 10.85
C GLU A 135 3.11 -22.89 10.34
N PRO A 136 4.09 -22.27 9.64
CA PRO A 136 4.00 -20.86 9.23
C PRO A 136 2.76 -20.51 8.40
N VAL A 137 2.36 -21.36 7.45
CA VAL A 137 1.23 -21.11 6.55
C VAL A 137 -0.11 -21.14 7.31
N GLU A 138 -0.32 -22.11 8.18
CA GLU A 138 -1.49 -22.25 9.05
C GLU A 138 -1.55 -21.10 10.06
N ARG A 139 -0.41 -20.71 10.63
CA ARG A 139 -0.31 -19.54 11.51
C ARG A 139 -0.67 -18.25 10.77
N ALA A 140 -0.21 -18.09 9.52
CA ALA A 140 -0.55 -16.95 8.66
C ALA A 140 -2.03 -16.95 8.25
N ALA A 141 -2.61 -18.12 7.94
CA ALA A 141 -4.03 -18.27 7.62
C ALA A 141 -4.91 -17.94 8.83
N ARG A 142 -4.52 -18.41 10.02
CA ARG A 142 -5.18 -18.08 11.29
C ARG A 142 -5.14 -16.58 11.59
N PHE A 143 -4.05 -15.90 11.28
CA PHE A 143 -3.87 -14.47 11.57
C PHE A 143 -4.88 -13.56 10.84
N ILE A 144 -5.39 -13.97 9.67
CA ILE A 144 -6.27 -13.12 8.85
C ILE A 144 -7.77 -13.38 8.98
N ILE A 145 -8.17 -14.37 9.79
CA ILE A 145 -9.57 -14.66 10.11
C ILE A 145 -10.01 -13.80 11.29
#